data_AF-A0A6G0WR50-F1
#
_entry.id   AF-A0A6G0WR50-F1
#
_cell.length_a   1.000
_cell.length_b   1.000
_cell.length_c   1.000
_cell.angle_alpha   90.00
_cell.angle_beta   90.00
_cell.angle_gamma   90.00
#
_symmetry.space_group_name_H-M   'P 1'
#
loop_
_entity.id
_entity.type
_entity.pdbx_description
1 polymer ?
#
loop_
_entity_poly.entity_id
_entity_poly.type
_entity_poly.pdbx_seq_one_letter_code
_entity_poly.pdbx_strand_id
1 'polypeptide(L)'
;MGVIEVFGYADFTSKLRSAGGKLVVVDFTAKWCGPCQFIKPTFHQWANEYHDVVFLEVDEASNKDVIGSLGVRGFPTFHLYVNSQKVDELVGADVNGLKSKIDTWRASAGYNPFASEGFALGSSGASWEDPREARLRKFNQEASSAPAAAPQVPVAAPTPPAQSAEEDAKEDEELARALALSQQELSDAKADTETATPQMELPPVNEQLLQQLVEMGFPDVRARKSLLATNDSSLDAAIAWIEEHQEDPDIDAPIQFIDMAKHKKVLTTEEKEAKVAELKRRIEEKKAARAEQAKKDEIAREIARRNMGKDMTAAREEYEAIQTRLMREKQKREKLEAKKERERLLKQIELDKAERRAHNGVLAKATSLESPELVVAPSSSTPPKRPSSAESSASPEEQMQSSISKLMNYRVGGDGLTALKTLLVYVTNVLEKANELEKYGKINTGNAAFKKRVGSLIGGIAFLKAVGFERDESTELLVLQNRQENLLRDAQSRLQRAITEYQQTQ
;
A
#
# COMPACT_ATOMS: atom_id res chain seq x y z
N MET A 1 -3.04 -7.87 17.02
CA MET A 1 -3.20 -9.34 16.91
C MET A 1 -1.89 -9.86 16.36
N GLY A 2 -1.25 -10.87 16.94
CA GLY A 2 0.05 -11.32 16.44
C GLY A 2 0.00 -11.89 15.03
N VAL A 3 1.17 -12.17 14.46
CA VAL A 3 1.31 -12.91 13.20
C VAL A 3 0.81 -14.34 13.40
N ILE A 4 0.01 -14.84 12.46
CA ILE A 4 -0.60 -16.17 12.53
C ILE A 4 0.15 -17.11 11.58
N GLU A 5 0.78 -18.14 12.13
CA GLU A 5 1.45 -19.17 11.32
C GLU A 5 0.44 -20.09 10.64
N VAL A 6 0.69 -20.46 9.39
CA VAL A 6 -0.19 -21.32 8.58
C VAL A 6 0.36 -22.75 8.48
N PHE A 7 -0.52 -23.75 8.59
CA PHE A 7 -0.17 -25.17 8.50
C PHE A 7 -0.99 -25.89 7.41
N GLY A 8 -0.47 -25.89 6.18
CA GLY A 8 -1.06 -26.55 5.03
C GLY A 8 -2.14 -25.73 4.31
N TYR A 9 -2.59 -26.25 3.17
CA TYR A 9 -3.51 -25.54 2.26
C TYR A 9 -4.93 -25.35 2.82
N ALA A 10 -5.42 -26.34 3.58
CA ALA A 10 -6.74 -26.28 4.20
C ALA A 10 -6.81 -25.17 5.27
N ASP A 11 -5.78 -25.07 6.12
CA ASP A 11 -5.66 -24.04 7.15
C ASP A 11 -5.49 -22.64 6.52
N PHE A 12 -4.67 -22.53 5.47
CA PHE A 12 -4.52 -21.30 4.69
C PHE A 12 -5.87 -20.78 4.19
N THR A 13 -6.66 -21.66 3.57
CA THR A 13 -7.98 -21.31 3.00
C THR A 13 -8.98 -20.96 4.10
N SER A 14 -8.93 -21.65 5.24
CA SER A 14 -9.76 -21.36 6.41
C SER A 14 -9.49 -19.97 6.97
N LYS A 15 -8.20 -19.60 7.11
CA LYS A 15 -7.77 -18.28 7.62
C LYS A 15 -8.17 -17.15 6.68
N LEU A 16 -8.04 -17.34 5.37
CA LEU A 16 -8.52 -16.38 4.37
C LEU A 16 -10.04 -16.14 4.48
N ARG A 17 -10.81 -17.21 4.69
CA ARG A 17 -12.27 -17.12 4.85
C ARG A 17 -12.66 -16.44 6.18
N SER A 18 -11.96 -16.77 7.25
CA SER A 18 -12.20 -16.21 8.58
C SER A 18 -11.90 -14.70 8.67
N ALA A 19 -11.10 -14.15 7.76
CA ALA A 19 -10.78 -12.72 7.74
C ALA A 19 -11.99 -11.81 7.45
N GLY A 20 -13.10 -12.35 6.93
CA GLY A 20 -14.40 -11.66 6.89
C GLY A 20 -14.41 -10.33 6.11
N GLY A 21 -13.55 -10.21 5.09
CA GLY A 21 -13.41 -8.99 4.27
C GLY A 21 -12.28 -8.06 4.65
N LYS A 22 -11.60 -8.30 5.79
CA LYS A 22 -10.36 -7.59 6.15
C LYS A 22 -9.24 -7.91 5.15
N LEU A 23 -8.31 -6.97 5.02
CA LEU A 23 -7.08 -7.19 4.25
C LEU A 23 -6.26 -8.28 4.92
N VAL A 24 -5.85 -9.29 4.16
CA VAL A 24 -4.95 -10.34 4.63
C VAL A 24 -3.61 -10.21 3.91
N VAL A 25 -2.54 -10.09 4.68
CA VAL A 25 -1.16 -10.02 4.18
C VAL A 25 -0.46 -11.31 4.53
N VAL A 26 0.04 -12.02 3.54
CA VAL A 26 0.68 -13.33 3.69
C VAL A 26 2.16 -13.20 3.38
N ASP A 27 3.03 -13.45 4.36
CA ASP A 27 4.48 -13.52 4.21
C ASP A 27 4.89 -14.98 3.93
N PHE A 28 5.46 -15.21 2.75
CA PHE A 28 6.15 -16.45 2.42
C PHE A 28 7.62 -16.30 2.77
N THR A 29 8.07 -17.05 3.77
CA THR A 29 9.38 -16.88 4.41
C THR A 29 10.12 -18.20 4.54
N ALA A 30 11.44 -18.12 4.77
CA ALA A 30 12.30 -19.25 5.00
C ALA A 30 13.38 -18.93 6.03
N LYS A 31 13.66 -19.85 6.94
CA LYS A 31 14.63 -19.63 8.04
C LYS A 31 16.05 -19.35 7.55
N TRP A 32 16.44 -19.91 6.40
CA TRP A 32 17.77 -19.75 5.80
C TRP A 32 17.91 -18.47 4.95
N CYS A 33 16.82 -17.74 4.73
CA CYS A 33 16.79 -16.55 3.89
C CYS A 33 17.15 -15.28 4.70
N GLY A 34 18.32 -14.69 4.42
CA GLY A 34 18.79 -13.46 5.09
C GLY A 34 17.83 -12.26 4.96
N PRO A 35 17.37 -11.89 3.75
CA PRO A 35 16.40 -10.82 3.58
C PRO A 35 15.06 -11.05 4.31
N CYS A 36 14.67 -12.30 4.48
CA CYS A 36 13.46 -12.67 5.23
C CYS A 36 13.62 -12.37 6.72
N GLN A 37 14.78 -12.67 7.30
CA GLN A 37 15.08 -12.33 8.70
C GLN A 37 15.11 -10.81 8.95
N PHE A 38 15.52 -10.03 7.94
CA PHE A 38 15.55 -8.57 8.04
C PHE A 38 14.15 -7.94 8.16
N ILE A 39 13.18 -8.39 7.36
CA ILE A 39 11.82 -7.81 7.34
C ILE A 39 10.89 -8.37 8.43
N LYS A 40 11.18 -9.57 8.95
CA LYS A 40 10.41 -10.26 9.98
C LYS A 40 10.08 -9.41 11.24
N PRO A 41 11.04 -8.72 11.90
CA PRO A 41 10.72 -7.91 13.08
C PRO A 41 9.73 -6.78 12.76
N THR A 42 9.89 -6.12 11.61
CA THR A 42 9.00 -5.05 11.15
C THR A 42 7.60 -5.59 10.84
N PHE A 43 7.52 -6.76 10.21
CA PHE A 43 6.25 -7.42 9.91
C PHE A 43 5.49 -7.80 11.19
N HIS A 44 6.20 -8.31 12.21
CA HIS A 44 5.61 -8.61 13.52
C HIS A 44 5.16 -7.34 14.26
N GLN A 45 5.92 -6.25 14.15
CA GLN A 45 5.52 -4.95 14.70
C GLN A 45 4.22 -4.46 14.06
N TRP A 46 4.09 -4.57 12.74
CA TRP A 46 2.88 -4.18 12.02
C TRP A 46 1.67 -5.05 12.36
N ALA A 47 1.84 -6.35 12.59
CA ALA A 47 0.73 -7.18 13.08
C ALA A 47 0.17 -6.68 14.42
N ASN A 48 1.06 -6.16 15.29
CA ASN A 48 0.64 -5.57 16.55
C ASN A 48 0.01 -4.18 16.37
N GLU A 49 0.47 -3.38 15.42
CA GLU A 49 -0.03 -2.02 15.17
C GLU A 49 -1.36 -1.99 14.38
N TYR A 50 -1.49 -2.81 13.35
CA TYR A 50 -2.66 -2.85 12.47
C TYR A 50 -3.64 -3.95 12.93
N HIS A 51 -4.71 -3.55 13.62
CA HIS A 51 -5.73 -4.48 14.14
C HIS A 51 -6.82 -4.87 13.12
N ASP A 52 -6.89 -4.12 12.02
CA ASP A 52 -7.84 -4.28 10.94
C ASP A 52 -7.25 -5.03 9.73
N VAL A 53 -5.98 -5.40 9.81
CA VAL A 53 -5.28 -6.24 8.83
C VAL A 53 -4.90 -7.55 9.51
N VAL A 54 -5.05 -8.66 8.78
CA VAL A 54 -4.66 -9.99 9.24
C VAL A 54 -3.32 -10.36 8.63
N PHE A 55 -2.33 -10.64 9.47
CA PHE A 55 -0.99 -11.02 9.04
C PHE A 55 -0.79 -12.53 9.20
N LEU A 56 -0.48 -13.20 8.10
CA LEU A 56 -0.20 -14.63 8.04
C LEU A 56 1.27 -14.87 7.68
N GLU A 57 1.89 -15.86 8.32
CA GLU A 57 3.24 -16.32 7.99
C GLU A 57 3.18 -17.76 7.48
N VAL A 58 3.87 -18.02 6.36
CA VAL A 58 3.98 -19.32 5.71
C VAL A 58 5.46 -19.71 5.62
N ASP A 59 5.91 -20.58 6.53
CA ASP A 59 7.27 -21.11 6.51
C ASP A 59 7.43 -22.18 5.41
N GLU A 60 8.47 -22.01 4.59
CA GLU A 60 8.84 -22.94 3.53
C GLU A 60 9.02 -24.37 4.01
N ALA A 61 9.64 -24.57 5.18
CA ALA A 61 9.95 -25.91 5.67
C ALA A 61 8.70 -26.77 5.87
N SER A 62 7.59 -26.14 6.28
CA SER A 62 6.34 -26.82 6.65
C SER A 62 5.28 -26.76 5.55
N ASN A 63 5.40 -25.85 4.58
CA ASN A 63 4.31 -25.50 3.65
C ASN A 63 4.71 -25.48 2.16
N LYS A 64 5.62 -26.36 1.74
CA LYS A 64 6.11 -26.42 0.35
C LYS A 64 4.99 -26.55 -0.69
N ASP A 65 3.97 -27.34 -0.39
CA ASP A 65 2.84 -27.58 -1.30
C ASP A 65 2.02 -26.31 -1.54
N VAL A 66 1.82 -25.49 -0.48
CA VAL A 66 1.10 -24.21 -0.54
C VAL A 66 1.87 -23.21 -1.38
N ILE A 67 3.18 -23.10 -1.14
CA ILE A 67 4.10 -22.20 -1.87
C ILE A 67 4.12 -22.54 -3.36
N GLY A 68 4.26 -23.83 -3.70
CA GLY A 68 4.26 -24.31 -5.07
C GLY A 68 2.92 -24.05 -5.78
N SER A 69 1.81 -24.31 -5.10
CA SER A 69 0.46 -24.11 -5.65
C SER A 69 0.13 -22.63 -5.90
N LEU A 70 0.65 -21.74 -5.06
CA LEU A 70 0.45 -20.29 -5.17
C LEU A 70 1.45 -19.61 -6.12
N GLY A 71 2.40 -20.35 -6.69
CA GLY A 71 3.34 -19.88 -7.70
C GLY A 71 4.46 -18.98 -7.16
N VAL A 72 4.78 -19.09 -5.87
CA VAL A 72 5.85 -18.32 -5.22
C VAL A 72 7.20 -18.87 -5.67
N ARG A 73 8.05 -18.01 -6.27
CA ARG A 73 9.34 -18.39 -6.87
C ARG A 73 10.57 -17.92 -6.11
N GLY A 74 10.39 -17.13 -5.05
CA GLY A 74 11.49 -16.56 -4.26
C GLY A 74 11.01 -16.07 -2.90
N PHE A 75 11.96 -15.88 -1.98
CA PHE A 75 11.70 -15.44 -0.61
C PHE A 75 12.48 -14.15 -0.29
N PRO A 76 11.90 -13.20 0.48
CA PRO A 76 10.52 -13.19 0.93
C PRO A 76 9.57 -12.77 -0.21
N THR A 77 8.35 -13.31 -0.21
CA THR A 77 7.28 -12.85 -1.11
C THR A 77 6.05 -12.56 -0.27
N PHE A 78 5.38 -11.45 -0.55
CA PHE A 78 4.17 -11.03 0.14
C PHE A 78 2.99 -11.07 -0.82
N HIS A 79 1.93 -11.78 -0.45
CA HIS A 79 0.65 -11.73 -1.16
C HIS A 79 -0.38 -10.97 -0.34
N LEU A 80 -1.13 -10.09 -1.00
CA LEU A 80 -2.23 -9.37 -0.38
C LEU A 80 -3.55 -9.95 -0.89
N TYR A 81 -4.46 -10.24 0.02
CA TYR A 81 -5.78 -10.80 -0.28
C TYR A 81 -6.88 -9.93 0.31
N VAL A 82 -7.94 -9.75 -0.49
CA VAL A 82 -9.20 -9.13 -0.05
C VAL A 82 -10.32 -10.05 -0.52
N ASN A 83 -11.27 -10.38 0.36
CA ASN A 83 -12.38 -11.29 0.04
C ASN A 83 -11.92 -12.64 -0.56
N SER A 84 -10.84 -13.23 -0.02
CA SER A 84 -10.22 -14.47 -0.51
C SER A 84 -9.67 -14.42 -1.96
N GLN A 85 -9.56 -13.23 -2.56
CA GLN A 85 -8.93 -13.03 -3.86
C GLN A 85 -7.59 -12.32 -3.71
N LYS A 86 -6.56 -12.79 -4.45
CA LYS A 86 -5.26 -12.12 -4.49
C LYS A 86 -5.40 -10.80 -5.23
N VAL A 87 -5.18 -9.69 -4.53
CA VAL A 87 -5.28 -8.33 -5.10
C VAL A 87 -3.93 -7.79 -5.54
N ASP A 88 -2.85 -8.17 -4.85
CA ASP A 88 -1.52 -7.66 -5.12
C ASP A 88 -0.42 -8.63 -4.63
N GLU A 89 0.78 -8.43 -5.13
CA GLU A 89 1.98 -9.23 -4.84
C GLU A 89 3.21 -8.32 -4.77
N LEU A 90 4.10 -8.60 -3.81
CA LEU A 90 5.40 -7.96 -3.68
C LEU A 90 6.47 -9.04 -3.47
N VAL A 91 7.49 -9.03 -4.32
CA VAL A 91 8.62 -9.97 -4.20
C VAL A 91 9.84 -9.19 -3.67
N GLY A 92 10.46 -9.71 -2.61
CA GLY A 92 11.65 -9.13 -1.98
C GLY A 92 11.36 -8.39 -0.67
N ALA A 93 12.44 -8.10 0.07
CA ALA A 93 12.39 -7.46 1.38
C ALA A 93 12.32 -5.92 1.27
N ASP A 94 11.29 -5.40 0.61
CA ASP A 94 11.04 -3.95 0.51
C ASP A 94 10.01 -3.49 1.56
N VAL A 95 10.52 -2.89 2.64
CA VAL A 95 9.72 -2.40 3.77
C VAL A 95 8.78 -1.27 3.34
N ASN A 96 9.27 -0.31 2.55
CA ASN A 96 8.49 0.87 2.17
C ASN A 96 7.42 0.49 1.13
N GLY A 97 7.79 -0.34 0.15
CA GLY A 97 6.86 -0.85 -0.84
C GLY A 97 5.75 -1.70 -0.22
N LEU A 98 6.09 -2.55 0.77
CA LEU A 98 5.10 -3.35 1.48
C LEU A 98 4.14 -2.47 2.28
N LYS A 99 4.65 -1.50 3.05
CA LYS A 99 3.82 -0.57 3.83
C LYS A 99 2.86 0.21 2.92
N SER A 100 3.35 0.77 1.82
CA SER A 100 2.53 1.52 0.86
C SER A 100 1.41 0.67 0.25
N LYS A 101 1.69 -0.59 -0.09
CA LYS A 101 0.67 -1.53 -0.58
C LYS A 101 -0.37 -1.85 0.49
N ILE A 102 0.06 -2.10 1.73
CA ILE A 102 -0.85 -2.33 2.86
C ILE A 102 -1.80 -1.14 3.03
N ASP A 103 -1.27 0.09 3.10
CA ASP A 103 -2.09 1.29 3.30
C ASP A 103 -3.08 1.51 2.13
N THR A 104 -2.64 1.27 0.89
CA THR A 104 -3.48 1.40 -0.32
C THR A 104 -4.65 0.40 -0.30
N TRP A 105 -4.38 -0.87 -0.01
CA TRP A 105 -5.39 -1.91 -0.03
C TRP A 105 -6.27 -1.92 1.22
N ARG A 106 -5.75 -1.42 2.34
CA ARG A 106 -6.50 -1.19 3.58
C ARG A 106 -7.63 -0.18 3.37
N ALA A 107 -7.38 0.90 2.64
CA ALA A 107 -8.44 1.86 2.25
C ALA A 107 -9.48 1.25 1.31
N SER A 108 -9.07 0.30 0.46
CA SER A 108 -9.91 -0.34 -0.55
C SER A 108 -10.78 -1.49 0.00
N ALA A 109 -10.35 -2.12 1.10
CA ALA A 109 -11.01 -3.28 1.71
C ALA A 109 -12.29 -2.94 2.50
N GLY A 110 -12.77 -1.69 2.47
CA GLY A 110 -14.06 -1.30 3.06
C GLY A 110 -14.05 -1.15 4.59
N TYR A 111 -12.92 -0.71 5.17
CA TYR A 111 -12.84 -0.42 6.60
C TYR A 111 -13.66 0.84 6.96
N ASN A 112 -14.80 0.62 7.65
CA ASN A 112 -15.60 1.69 8.24
C ASN A 112 -15.19 1.87 9.72
N PRO A 113 -14.54 2.99 10.10
CA PRO A 113 -14.04 3.21 11.47
C PRO A 113 -15.15 3.41 12.53
N PHE A 114 -16.42 3.39 12.12
CA PHE A 114 -17.59 3.57 13.01
C PHE A 114 -18.39 2.29 13.27
N ALA A 115 -17.96 1.15 12.73
CA ALA A 115 -18.60 -0.15 13.01
C ALA A 115 -18.11 -0.72 14.35
N SER A 116 -18.44 -0.03 15.45
CA SER A 116 -18.49 -0.65 16.78
C SER A 116 -19.93 -1.09 17.06
N GLU A 117 -20.10 -2.21 17.76
CA GLU A 117 -21.41 -2.78 18.11
C GLU A 117 -22.23 -1.78 18.92
N GLY A 118 -23.09 -1.03 18.23
CA GLY A 118 -24.00 -0.04 18.80
C GLY A 118 -25.38 -0.19 18.18
N PHE A 119 -26.39 -0.33 19.05
CA PHE A 119 -27.80 -0.47 18.74
C PHE A 119 -28.30 0.62 17.78
N ALA A 120 -28.70 0.25 16.56
CA ALA A 120 -29.38 1.16 15.62
C ALA A 120 -30.89 0.89 15.65
N LEU A 121 -31.64 1.81 16.24
CA LEU A 121 -33.09 1.85 16.22
C LEU A 121 -33.54 2.62 14.96
N GLY A 122 -34.10 1.90 13.99
CA GLY A 122 -34.99 2.51 12.99
C GLY A 122 -34.49 2.55 11.55
N SER A 123 -35.38 2.04 10.68
CA SER A 123 -35.57 2.37 9.27
C SER A 123 -34.90 1.48 8.21
N SER A 124 -35.70 0.47 7.83
CA SER A 124 -36.11 0.12 6.46
C SER A 124 -35.04 -0.21 5.42
N GLY A 125 -35.11 -1.45 4.94
CA GLY A 125 -34.18 -2.04 3.99
C GLY A 125 -34.17 -1.36 2.62
N ALA A 126 -32.98 -1.32 2.05
CA ALA A 126 -32.74 -0.97 0.66
C ALA A 126 -32.40 -2.23 -0.11
N SER A 127 -33.30 -2.57 -1.04
CA SER A 127 -33.05 -3.46 -2.17
C SER A 127 -31.86 -2.93 -2.97
N TRP A 128 -31.00 -3.83 -3.42
CA TRP A 128 -29.83 -3.53 -4.24
C TRP A 128 -30.30 -2.99 -5.61
N GLU A 129 -30.09 -1.71 -5.88
CA GLU A 129 -30.31 -1.11 -7.20
C GLU A 129 -29.03 -1.10 -8.04
N ASP A 130 -29.20 -1.38 -9.33
CA ASP A 130 -28.17 -1.65 -10.32
C ASP A 130 -27.44 -0.34 -10.75
N PRO A 131 -26.09 -0.28 -10.79
CA PRO A 131 -25.29 0.95 -11.05
C PRO A 131 -25.55 1.68 -12.38
N ARG A 132 -26.45 1.15 -13.22
CA ARG A 132 -26.80 1.69 -14.53
C ARG A 132 -27.96 2.68 -14.48
N GLU A 133 -28.91 2.50 -13.57
CA GLU A 133 -30.06 3.41 -13.41
C GLU A 133 -29.66 4.73 -12.73
N ALA A 134 -28.70 4.68 -11.79
CA ALA A 134 -28.14 5.87 -11.14
C ALA A 134 -27.41 6.80 -12.14
N ARG A 135 -26.81 6.24 -13.21
CA ARG A 135 -26.12 7.03 -14.26
C ARG A 135 -27.09 7.70 -15.23
N LEU A 136 -28.21 7.06 -15.56
CA LEU A 136 -29.24 7.62 -16.45
C LEU A 136 -29.99 8.80 -15.80
N ARG A 137 -30.20 8.77 -14.49
CA ARG A 137 -30.78 9.92 -13.75
C ARG A 137 -29.85 11.13 -13.71
N LYS A 138 -28.54 10.91 -13.58
CA LYS A 138 -27.54 11.99 -13.52
C LYS A 138 -27.38 12.73 -14.87
N PHE A 139 -27.55 12.01 -15.98
CA PHE A 139 -27.44 12.59 -17.32
C PHE A 139 -28.67 13.41 -17.74
N ASN A 140 -29.86 13.10 -17.19
CA ASN A 140 -31.10 13.80 -17.54
C ASN A 140 -31.34 15.08 -16.69
N GLN A 141 -30.47 15.35 -15.72
CA GLN A 141 -30.57 16.49 -14.82
C GLN A 141 -29.63 17.66 -15.21
N GLU A 142 -28.71 17.45 -16.17
CA GLU A 142 -27.73 18.45 -16.62
C GLU A 142 -28.17 19.25 -17.88
N ALA A 143 -29.45 19.20 -18.25
CA ALA A 143 -30.01 20.03 -19.33
C ALA A 143 -30.63 21.36 -18.86
N SER A 144 -30.51 21.74 -17.59
CA SER A 144 -30.91 23.08 -17.12
C SER A 144 -30.11 23.53 -15.90
N SER A 145 -29.51 24.71 -16.05
CA SER A 145 -28.83 25.56 -15.06
C SER A 145 -27.36 25.27 -14.72
N ALA A 146 -26.55 26.31 -14.92
CA ALA A 146 -25.19 26.50 -14.39
C ALA A 146 -25.21 27.77 -13.50
N PRO A 147 -24.14 28.07 -12.74
CA PRO A 147 -23.45 27.23 -11.77
C PRO A 147 -23.52 27.88 -10.36
N ALA A 148 -23.58 27.08 -9.30
CA ALA A 148 -23.35 27.55 -7.94
C ALA A 148 -22.21 26.75 -7.31
N ALA A 149 -21.21 27.47 -6.80
CA ALA A 149 -20.01 26.97 -6.18
C ALA A 149 -20.33 26.02 -5.02
N ALA A 150 -19.69 24.85 -5.03
CA ALA A 150 -19.66 23.90 -3.92
C ALA A 150 -18.25 23.86 -3.31
N PRO A 151 -18.14 23.64 -1.98
CA PRO A 151 -16.94 23.90 -1.20
C PRO A 151 -15.87 22.83 -1.41
N GLN A 152 -14.62 23.27 -1.39
CA GLN A 152 -13.44 22.42 -1.44
C GLN A 152 -13.25 21.73 -0.09
N VAL A 153 -13.22 20.40 -0.08
CA VAL A 153 -12.72 19.61 1.06
C VAL A 153 -11.19 19.67 1.01
N PRO A 154 -10.49 20.03 2.10
CA PRO A 154 -9.04 20.19 2.07
C PRO A 154 -8.35 18.83 1.96
N VAL A 155 -7.57 18.66 0.88
CA VAL A 155 -6.67 17.52 0.71
C VAL A 155 -5.49 17.72 1.65
N ALA A 156 -5.31 16.78 2.58
CA ALA A 156 -4.20 16.77 3.53
C ALA A 156 -2.86 16.80 2.79
N ALA A 157 -2.08 17.84 3.06
CA ALA A 157 -0.69 17.97 2.62
C ALA A 157 0.19 16.91 3.31
N PRO A 158 1.33 16.52 2.70
CA PRO A 158 2.33 15.71 3.38
C PRO A 158 2.79 16.45 4.63
N THR A 159 2.59 15.82 5.78
CA THR A 159 3.02 16.32 7.08
C THR A 159 4.55 16.41 7.09
N PRO A 160 5.15 17.58 7.37
CA PRO A 160 6.57 17.65 7.70
C PRO A 160 6.83 16.84 8.99
N PRO A 161 8.08 16.45 9.28
CA PRO A 161 8.40 15.62 10.44
C PRO A 161 7.88 16.28 11.73
N ALA A 162 6.89 15.66 12.36
CA ALA A 162 6.19 16.18 13.53
C ALA A 162 7.10 16.47 14.74
N GLN A 163 8.32 15.91 14.74
CA GLN A 163 9.29 16.05 15.82
C GLN A 163 9.85 17.49 15.94
N SER A 164 10.13 18.17 14.82
CA SER A 164 10.72 19.53 14.89
C SER A 164 9.69 20.60 15.25
N ALA A 165 8.44 20.46 14.79
CA ALA A 165 7.38 21.42 15.08
C ALA A 165 6.93 21.39 16.56
N GLU A 166 7.00 20.22 17.19
CA GLU A 166 6.74 20.06 18.62
C GLU A 166 7.89 20.60 19.48
N GLU A 167 9.14 20.44 19.04
CA GLU A 167 10.33 21.01 19.69
C GLU A 167 10.31 22.55 19.61
N ASP A 168 10.03 23.11 18.44
CA ASP A 168 9.91 24.57 18.24
C ASP A 168 8.81 25.17 19.13
N ALA A 169 7.67 24.48 19.27
CA ALA A 169 6.56 24.92 20.11
C ALA A 169 6.89 24.89 21.61
N LYS A 170 7.63 23.88 22.07
CA LYS A 170 8.10 23.78 23.46
C LYS A 170 9.09 24.89 23.79
N GLU A 171 10.02 25.19 22.88
CA GLU A 171 10.96 26.29 23.04
C GLU A 171 10.26 27.66 23.05
N ASP A 172 9.22 27.86 22.24
CA ASP A 172 8.43 29.09 22.24
C ASP A 172 7.67 29.27 23.56
N GLU A 173 7.12 28.18 24.10
CA GLU A 173 6.47 28.17 25.41
C GLU A 173 7.46 28.45 26.54
N GLU A 174 8.68 27.92 26.46
CA GLU A 174 9.75 28.18 27.42
C GLU A 174 10.23 29.64 27.38
N LEU A 175 10.42 30.22 26.18
CA LEU A 175 10.76 31.64 26.03
C LEU A 175 9.66 32.57 26.55
N ALA A 176 8.39 32.20 26.36
CA ALA A 176 7.25 32.94 26.89
C ALA A 176 7.18 32.88 28.43
N ARG A 177 7.43 31.70 29.03
CA ARG A 177 7.53 31.53 30.49
C ARG A 177 8.70 32.31 31.06
N ALA A 178 9.86 32.30 30.40
CA ALA A 178 11.03 33.08 30.81
C ALA A 178 10.78 34.59 30.75
N LEU A 179 10.07 35.08 29.73
CA LEU A 179 9.65 36.47 29.64
C LEU A 179 8.69 36.86 30.78
N ALA A 180 7.75 35.99 31.14
CA ALA A 180 6.80 36.23 32.24
C ALA A 180 7.51 36.29 33.60
N LEU A 181 8.40 35.33 33.88
CA LEU A 181 9.24 35.33 35.09
C LEU A 181 10.09 36.60 35.19
N SER A 182 10.75 37.00 34.10
CA SER A 182 11.59 38.20 34.09
C SER A 182 10.77 39.50 34.24
N GLN A 183 9.51 39.54 33.81
CA GLN A 183 8.61 40.67 34.04
C GLN A 183 8.14 40.76 35.50
N GLN A 184 7.91 39.61 36.14
CA GLN A 184 7.57 39.52 37.56
C GLN A 184 8.76 39.94 38.44
N GLU A 185 9.98 39.47 38.14
CA GLU A 185 11.19 39.90 38.84
C GLU A 185 11.47 41.42 38.71
N LEU A 186 11.00 42.03 37.62
CA LEU A 186 11.09 43.48 37.40
C LEU A 186 9.99 44.23 38.17
N SER A 187 8.78 43.68 38.27
CA SER A 187 7.72 44.28 39.10
C SER A 187 8.07 44.23 40.58
N ASP A 188 8.59 43.11 41.05
CA ASP A 188 8.97 42.89 42.45
C ASP A 188 10.14 43.82 42.83
N ALA A 189 11.12 43.98 41.93
CA ALA A 189 12.24 44.93 42.12
C ALA A 189 11.82 46.40 42.15
N LYS A 190 10.72 46.76 41.46
CA LYS A 190 10.14 48.10 41.54
C LYS A 190 9.34 48.29 42.83
N ALA A 191 8.74 47.22 43.37
CA ALA A 191 8.02 47.23 44.63
C ALA A 191 8.95 47.33 45.86
N ASP A 192 10.14 46.71 45.82
CA ASP A 192 11.12 46.71 46.94
C ASP A 192 11.85 48.06 47.16
N THR A 193 11.49 49.13 46.45
CA THR A 193 12.09 50.47 46.65
C THR A 193 11.50 51.20 47.86
N GLU A 194 10.49 50.64 48.53
CA GLU A 194 9.94 51.19 49.77
C GLU A 194 10.08 50.20 50.94
N THR A 195 10.99 50.55 51.85
CA THR A 195 11.11 50.09 53.25
C THR A 195 11.45 48.62 53.53
N ALA A 196 12.72 48.33 53.88
CA ALA A 196 13.07 47.40 54.98
C ALA A 196 14.55 47.51 55.37
N THR A 197 14.82 47.82 56.65
CA THR A 197 16.12 47.64 57.32
C THR A 197 16.22 46.20 57.83
N PRO A 198 17.26 45.42 57.50
CA PRO A 198 17.36 44.04 57.97
C PRO A 198 18.02 43.96 59.36
N GLN A 199 17.32 43.33 60.32
CA GLN A 199 17.87 42.86 61.59
C GLN A 199 18.68 41.57 61.38
N MET A 200 19.81 41.49 62.07
CA MET A 200 20.78 40.40 62.03
C MET A 200 20.36 39.31 63.05
N GLU A 201 19.85 38.18 62.59
CA GLU A 201 19.53 37.02 63.44
C GLU A 201 20.59 35.91 63.26
N LEU A 202 21.08 35.41 64.40
CA LEU A 202 22.11 34.38 64.50
C LEU A 202 21.53 33.01 64.10
N PRO A 203 22.32 32.13 63.44
CA PRO A 203 21.84 30.82 63.02
C PRO A 203 21.38 29.96 64.22
N PRO A 204 20.28 29.21 64.08
CA PRO A 204 19.73 28.40 65.16
C PRO A 204 20.65 27.21 65.46
N VAL A 205 20.92 26.99 66.75
CA VAL A 205 21.73 25.88 67.28
C VAL A 205 20.82 25.04 68.19
N ASN A 206 21.08 23.74 68.34
CA ASN A 206 20.27 22.88 69.20
C ASN A 206 20.27 23.35 70.66
N GLU A 207 19.17 23.98 71.09
CA GLU A 207 19.03 24.61 72.41
C GLU A 207 19.17 23.62 73.57
N GLN A 208 18.81 22.34 73.37
CA GLN A 208 18.93 21.31 74.41
C GLN A 208 20.39 20.99 74.73
N LEU A 209 21.22 20.82 73.70
CA LEU A 209 22.65 20.56 73.86
C LEU A 209 23.37 21.80 74.38
N LEU A 210 22.95 22.98 73.91
CA LEU A 210 23.48 24.25 74.39
C LEU A 210 23.23 24.45 75.89
N GLN A 211 22.01 24.17 76.34
CA GLN A 211 21.66 24.29 77.76
C GLN A 211 22.45 23.30 78.62
N GLN A 212 22.67 22.07 78.15
CA GLN A 212 23.50 21.07 78.85
C GLN A 212 24.97 21.53 78.99
N LEU A 213 25.54 22.12 77.93
CA LEU A 213 26.91 22.64 77.97
C LEU A 213 27.04 23.85 78.92
N VAL A 214 26.03 24.73 78.94
CA VAL A 214 25.99 25.87 79.87
C VAL A 214 25.81 25.41 81.32
N GLU A 215 24.96 24.39 81.56
CA GLU A 215 24.78 23.77 82.88
C GLU A 215 26.06 23.06 83.37
N MET A 216 26.87 22.52 82.45
CA MET A 216 28.20 21.97 82.73
C MET A 216 29.28 23.05 82.98
N GLY A 217 28.93 24.32 82.84
CA GLY A 217 29.78 25.46 83.17
C GLY A 217 30.56 26.06 81.99
N PHE A 218 30.27 25.65 80.75
CA PHE A 218 30.90 26.27 79.57
C PHE A 218 30.24 27.62 79.23
N PRO A 219 31.00 28.68 78.88
CA PRO A 219 30.44 29.95 78.42
C PRO A 219 29.52 29.79 77.20
N ASP A 220 28.42 30.54 77.14
CA ASP A 220 27.40 30.43 76.07
C ASP A 220 28.00 30.60 74.66
N VAL A 221 28.96 31.52 74.48
CA VAL A 221 29.66 31.73 73.20
C VAL A 221 30.47 30.50 72.79
N ARG A 222 31.18 29.88 73.74
CA ARG A 222 32.00 28.69 73.53
C ARG A 222 31.14 27.47 73.23
N ALA A 223 30.05 27.30 73.99
CA ALA A 223 29.08 26.23 73.76
C ALA A 223 28.42 26.35 72.38
N ARG A 224 27.97 27.55 71.97
CA ARG A 224 27.46 27.79 70.61
C ARG A 224 28.50 27.56 69.53
N LYS A 225 29.75 28.02 69.71
CA LYS A 225 30.85 27.84 68.75
C LYS A 225 31.15 26.34 68.54
N SER A 226 31.16 25.55 69.63
CA SER A 226 31.37 24.10 69.58
C SER A 226 30.24 23.38 68.85
N LEU A 227 28.99 23.75 69.08
CA LEU A 227 27.83 23.14 68.44
C LEU A 227 27.75 23.51 66.96
N LEU A 228 28.09 24.74 66.59
CA LEU A 228 28.21 25.15 65.19
C LEU A 228 29.35 24.44 64.47
N ALA A 229 30.51 24.27 65.12
CA ALA A 229 31.66 23.57 64.55
C ALA A 229 31.43 22.06 64.39
N THR A 230 30.70 21.45 65.31
CA THR A 230 30.36 20.02 65.30
C THR A 230 29.01 19.72 64.64
N ASN A 231 28.34 20.75 64.10
CA ASN A 231 27.04 20.70 63.43
C ASN A 231 25.97 19.96 64.24
N ASP A 232 25.83 20.32 65.53
CA ASP A 232 24.86 19.77 66.49
C ASP A 232 24.89 18.24 66.64
N SER A 233 26.05 17.60 66.41
CA SER A 233 26.14 16.13 66.32
C SER A 233 25.91 15.37 67.64
N SER A 234 26.59 15.72 68.73
CA SER A 234 26.39 15.12 70.06
C SER A 234 27.03 15.96 71.17
N LEU A 235 26.57 15.78 72.41
CA LEU A 235 27.15 16.47 73.57
C LEU A 235 28.65 16.15 73.72
N ASP A 236 29.02 14.88 73.60
CA ASP A 236 30.41 14.43 73.73
C ASP A 236 31.31 15.00 72.62
N ALA A 237 30.79 15.12 71.40
CA ALA A 237 31.53 15.76 70.30
C ALA A 237 31.77 17.25 70.55
N ALA A 238 30.78 17.96 71.11
CA ALA A 238 30.92 19.35 71.49
C ALA A 238 31.94 19.54 72.64
N ILE A 239 31.94 18.64 73.64
CA ILE A 239 32.92 18.65 74.74
C ILE A 239 34.33 18.37 74.21
N ALA A 240 34.49 17.35 73.37
CA ALA A 240 35.78 17.01 72.76
C ALA A 240 36.34 18.18 71.93
N TRP A 241 35.48 18.88 71.19
CA TRP A 241 35.88 20.06 70.43
C TRP A 241 36.32 21.20 71.36
N ILE A 242 35.60 21.44 72.47
CA ILE A 242 35.99 22.44 73.47
C ILE A 242 37.34 22.12 74.12
N GLU A 243 37.59 20.85 74.43
CA GLU A 243 38.85 20.38 75.03
C GLU A 243 40.04 20.56 74.07
N GLU A 244 39.85 20.26 72.79
CA GLU A 244 40.88 20.42 71.75
C GLU A 244 41.25 21.90 71.50
N HIS A 245 40.31 22.82 71.73
CA HIS A 245 40.47 24.25 71.42
C HIS A 245 40.58 25.14 72.69
N GLN A 246 40.77 24.55 73.88
CA GLN A 246 40.77 25.28 75.14
C GLN A 246 41.95 26.27 75.31
N GLU A 247 43.02 26.10 74.52
CA GLU A 247 44.20 26.97 74.51
C GLU A 247 44.11 28.11 73.47
N ASP A 248 43.05 28.12 72.64
CA ASP A 248 42.89 29.13 71.60
C ASP A 248 42.47 30.49 72.19
N PRO A 249 43.25 31.57 71.98
CA PRO A 249 42.96 32.89 72.55
C PRO A 249 41.62 33.52 72.10
N ASP A 250 41.02 33.00 71.03
CA ASP A 250 39.79 33.48 70.41
C ASP A 250 38.57 32.55 70.64
N ILE A 251 38.69 31.52 71.49
CA ILE A 251 37.59 30.59 71.75
C ILE A 251 36.36 31.27 72.37
N ASP A 252 36.58 32.33 73.16
CA ASP A 252 35.51 33.13 73.79
C ASP A 252 35.20 34.43 73.01
N ALA A 253 35.79 34.64 71.83
CA ALA A 253 35.52 35.81 71.00
C ALA A 253 34.10 35.72 70.39
N PRO A 254 33.34 36.83 70.33
CA PRO A 254 32.05 36.87 69.65
C PRO A 254 32.16 36.38 68.20
N ILE A 255 31.22 35.53 67.78
CA ILE A 255 31.24 34.91 66.45
C ILE A 255 31.13 35.99 65.38
N GLN A 256 32.21 36.21 64.63
CA GLN A 256 32.21 37.11 63.48
C GLN A 256 31.73 36.36 62.24
N PHE A 257 30.47 36.58 61.85
CA PHE A 257 29.95 36.05 60.59
C PHE A 257 30.45 36.88 59.42
N ILE A 258 31.29 36.29 58.57
CA ILE A 258 31.56 36.85 57.24
C ILE A 258 30.37 36.47 56.37
N ASP A 259 29.55 37.47 56.07
CA ASP A 259 28.32 37.36 55.30
C ASP A 259 28.65 37.05 53.82
N MET A 260 28.73 35.75 53.45
CA MET A 260 28.99 35.31 52.07
C MET A 260 27.89 35.73 51.08
N ALA A 261 26.75 36.26 51.57
CA ALA A 261 25.67 36.79 50.76
C ALA A 261 26.05 38.02 49.93
N LYS A 262 27.10 38.78 50.33
CA LYS A 262 27.54 39.98 49.59
C LYS A 262 28.21 39.71 48.23
N HIS A 263 28.49 38.45 47.87
CA HIS A 263 29.12 38.14 46.58
C HIS A 263 28.16 37.77 45.44
N LYS A 264 26.84 37.76 45.66
CA LYS A 264 25.87 37.66 44.56
C LYS A 264 25.43 39.06 44.16
N LYS A 265 26.05 39.63 43.12
CA LYS A 265 25.67 40.93 42.55
C LYS A 265 24.17 40.88 42.19
N VAL A 266 23.33 41.58 42.96
CA VAL A 266 21.90 41.72 42.68
C VAL A 266 21.78 42.56 41.41
N LEU A 267 21.14 42.00 40.37
CA LEU A 267 20.97 42.63 39.06
C LEU A 267 20.19 43.93 39.22
N THR A 268 20.74 45.05 38.72
CA THR A 268 20.09 46.37 38.86
C THR A 268 18.76 46.40 38.10
N THR A 269 17.87 47.33 38.45
CA THR A 269 16.57 47.49 37.78
C THR A 269 16.74 47.73 36.27
N GLU A 270 17.75 48.50 35.88
CA GLU A 270 18.12 48.76 34.48
C GLU A 270 18.61 47.48 33.75
N GLU A 271 19.43 46.67 34.41
CA GLU A 271 19.89 45.39 33.87
C GLU A 271 18.72 44.37 33.72
N LYS A 272 17.73 44.40 34.63
CA LYS A 272 16.48 43.60 34.51
C LYS A 272 15.61 44.07 33.34
N GLU A 273 15.48 45.39 33.13
CA GLU A 273 14.76 45.96 31.98
C GLU A 273 15.42 45.57 30.65
N ALA A 274 16.75 45.62 30.58
CA ALA A 274 17.51 45.18 29.41
C ALA A 274 17.29 43.69 29.10
N LYS A 275 17.21 42.83 30.14
CA LYS A 275 16.94 41.39 29.98
C LYS A 275 15.53 41.12 29.43
N VAL A 276 14.53 41.86 29.90
CA VAL A 276 13.15 41.78 29.36
C VAL A 276 13.09 42.26 27.91
N ALA A 277 13.81 43.33 27.56
CA ALA A 277 13.87 43.84 26.19
C ALA A 277 14.54 42.83 25.23
N GLU A 278 15.62 42.18 25.68
CA GLU A 278 16.31 41.16 24.89
C GLU A 278 15.46 39.90 24.66
N LEU A 279 14.74 39.43 25.69
CA LEU A 279 13.81 38.31 25.56
C LEU A 279 12.67 38.62 24.57
N LYS A 280 12.13 39.84 24.58
CA LYS A 280 11.12 40.28 23.59
C LYS A 280 11.67 40.30 22.17
N ARG A 281 12.90 40.78 21.97
CA ARG A 281 13.57 40.81 20.66
C ARG A 281 13.75 39.39 20.10
N ARG A 282 14.19 38.46 20.94
CA ARG A 282 14.41 37.06 20.56
C ARG A 282 13.10 36.33 20.18
N ILE A 283 11.99 36.64 20.87
CA ILE A 283 10.66 36.10 20.53
C ILE A 283 10.19 36.64 19.18
N GLU A 284 10.34 37.94 18.92
CA GLU A 284 9.92 38.56 17.66
C GLU A 284 10.74 38.04 16.46
N GLU A 285 12.05 37.88 16.63
CA GLU A 285 12.94 37.31 15.61
C GLU A 285 12.55 35.86 15.26
N LYS A 286 12.31 35.03 16.28
CA LYS A 286 11.89 33.62 16.07
C LYS A 286 10.52 33.53 15.40
N LYS A 287 9.58 34.40 15.78
CA LYS A 287 8.25 34.49 15.15
C LYS A 287 8.33 34.94 13.69
N ALA A 288 9.20 35.89 13.38
CA ALA A 288 9.45 36.35 12.01
C ALA A 288 10.07 35.25 11.14
N ALA A 289 11.04 34.51 11.66
CA ALA A 289 11.67 33.37 10.96
C ALA A 289 10.64 32.28 10.62
N ARG A 290 9.74 31.95 11.56
CA ARG A 290 8.66 30.97 11.32
C ARG A 290 7.65 31.43 10.27
N ALA A 291 7.31 32.72 10.27
CA ALA A 291 6.43 33.29 9.26
C ALA A 291 7.07 33.27 7.86
N GLU A 292 8.39 33.45 7.76
CA GLU A 292 9.14 33.31 6.51
C GLU A 292 9.18 31.85 6.03
N GLN A 293 9.43 30.92 6.95
CA GLN A 293 9.44 29.48 6.64
C GLN A 293 8.07 28.99 6.17
N ALA A 294 6.98 29.42 6.81
CA ALA A 294 5.62 29.08 6.38
C ALA A 294 5.32 29.60 4.96
N LYS A 295 5.81 30.79 4.58
CA LYS A 295 5.70 31.31 3.21
C LYS A 295 6.50 30.47 2.21
N LYS A 296 7.71 30.02 2.57
CA LYS A 296 8.52 29.12 1.73
C LYS A 296 7.82 27.78 1.51
N ASP A 297 7.25 27.21 2.58
CA ASP A 297 6.53 25.94 2.52
C ASP A 297 5.22 26.05 1.74
N GLU A 298 4.53 27.19 1.78
CA GLU A 298 3.36 27.48 0.95
C GLU A 298 3.71 27.58 -0.54
N ILE A 299 4.78 28.33 -0.88
CA ILE A 299 5.29 28.42 -2.25
C ILE A 299 5.72 27.02 -2.76
N ALA A 300 6.39 26.22 -1.93
CA ALA A 300 6.81 24.87 -2.30
C ALA A 300 5.61 23.94 -2.54
N ARG A 301 4.58 23.96 -1.67
CA ARG A 301 3.34 23.20 -1.87
C ARG A 301 2.61 23.60 -3.15
N GLU A 302 2.58 24.89 -3.45
CA GLU A 302 1.97 25.41 -4.67
C GLU A 302 2.73 25.00 -5.94
N ILE A 303 4.06 24.94 -5.89
CA ILE A 303 4.91 24.39 -6.97
C ILE A 303 4.66 22.89 -7.15
N ALA A 304 4.64 22.12 -6.06
CA ALA A 304 4.40 20.68 -6.10
C ALA A 304 3.02 20.35 -6.70
N ARG A 305 1.99 21.12 -6.32
CA ARG A 305 0.63 21.00 -6.87
C ARG A 305 0.59 21.22 -8.39
N ARG A 306 1.38 22.16 -8.91
CA ARG A 306 1.46 22.44 -10.35
C ARG A 306 2.25 21.39 -11.13
N ASN A 307 3.24 20.74 -10.50
CA ASN A 307 4.12 19.79 -11.16
C ASN A 307 3.63 18.33 -11.08
N MET A 308 2.79 17.98 -10.10
CA MET A 308 2.27 16.62 -9.90
C MET A 308 1.57 16.03 -11.14
N GLY A 309 0.87 16.84 -11.92
CA GLY A 309 0.23 16.39 -13.16
C GLY A 309 1.20 16.18 -14.32
N LYS A 310 2.27 16.98 -14.40
CA LYS A 310 3.24 16.96 -15.50
C LYS A 310 4.19 15.77 -15.40
N ASP A 311 4.59 15.41 -14.18
CA ASP A 311 5.49 14.29 -13.93
C ASP A 311 4.81 12.95 -14.23
N MET A 312 3.53 12.81 -13.88
CA MET A 312 2.73 11.61 -14.19
C MET A 312 2.49 11.43 -15.70
N THR A 313 2.31 12.52 -16.45
CA THR A 313 2.18 12.45 -17.91
C THR A 313 3.51 12.14 -18.59
N ALA A 314 4.61 12.75 -18.14
CA ALA A 314 5.94 12.50 -18.68
C ALA A 314 6.38 11.03 -18.46
N ALA A 315 6.18 10.50 -17.25
CA ALA A 315 6.50 9.10 -16.93
C ALA A 315 5.70 8.10 -17.77
N ARG A 316 4.42 8.41 -18.07
CA ARG A 316 3.58 7.58 -18.92
C ARG A 316 4.03 7.60 -20.38
N GLU A 317 4.36 8.76 -20.92
CA GLU A 317 4.87 8.91 -22.29
C GLU A 317 6.21 8.19 -22.48
N GLU A 318 7.12 8.28 -21.50
CA GLU A 318 8.39 7.54 -21.52
C GLU A 318 8.18 6.03 -21.51
N TYR A 319 7.27 5.53 -20.68
CA TYR A 319 6.95 4.10 -20.65
C TYR A 319 6.34 3.62 -21.97
N GLU A 320 5.39 4.37 -22.54
CA GLU A 320 4.79 4.06 -23.85
C GLU A 320 5.82 4.10 -24.99
N ALA A 321 6.78 5.03 -24.93
CA ALA A 321 7.89 5.11 -25.89
C ALA A 321 8.85 3.91 -25.79
N ILE A 322 9.20 3.47 -24.58
CA ILE A 322 10.03 2.28 -24.34
C ILE A 322 9.34 1.02 -24.88
N GLN A 323 8.03 0.86 -24.60
CA GLN A 323 7.24 -0.27 -25.09
C GLN A 323 7.19 -0.30 -26.62
N THR A 324 6.96 0.86 -27.25
CA THR A 324 6.92 0.98 -28.71
C THR A 324 8.27 0.67 -29.36
N ARG A 325 9.37 1.08 -28.72
CA ARG A 325 10.74 0.77 -29.18
C ARG A 325 11.02 -0.73 -29.14
N LEU A 326 10.71 -1.40 -28.03
CA LEU A 326 10.89 -2.84 -27.88
C LEU A 326 10.04 -3.64 -28.88
N MET A 327 8.79 -3.23 -29.11
CA MET A 327 7.91 -3.87 -30.11
C MET A 327 8.47 -3.74 -31.52
N ARG A 328 9.00 -2.56 -31.89
CA ARG A 328 9.62 -2.33 -33.19
C ARG A 328 10.88 -3.18 -33.38
N GLU A 329 11.69 -3.33 -32.33
CA GLU A 329 12.90 -4.15 -32.37
C GLU A 329 12.57 -5.65 -32.49
N LYS A 330 11.56 -6.13 -31.74
CA LYS A 330 11.04 -7.49 -31.84
C LYS A 330 10.52 -7.80 -33.24
N GLN A 331 9.72 -6.92 -33.83
CA GLN A 331 9.22 -7.09 -35.20
C GLN A 331 10.35 -7.12 -36.23
N LYS A 332 11.39 -6.30 -36.05
CA LYS A 332 12.58 -6.36 -36.91
C LYS A 332 13.30 -7.70 -36.81
N ARG A 333 13.45 -8.25 -35.60
CA ARG A 333 14.06 -9.57 -35.37
C ARG A 333 13.24 -10.70 -36.02
N GLU A 334 11.94 -10.72 -35.80
CA GLU A 334 11.03 -11.70 -36.41
C GLU A 334 11.04 -11.61 -37.95
N LYS A 335 11.06 -10.39 -38.51
CA LYS A 335 11.16 -10.20 -39.97
C LYS A 335 12.48 -10.70 -40.55
N LEU A 336 13.60 -10.54 -39.82
CA LEU A 336 14.90 -11.06 -40.24
C LEU A 336 14.95 -12.59 -40.16
N GLU A 337 14.38 -13.18 -39.11
CA GLU A 337 14.28 -14.64 -38.95
C GLU A 337 13.38 -15.25 -40.03
N ALA A 338 12.21 -14.68 -40.27
CA ALA A 338 11.32 -15.11 -41.34
C ALA A 338 11.98 -14.98 -42.73
N LYS A 339 12.79 -13.94 -42.96
CA LYS A 339 13.55 -13.79 -44.20
C LYS A 339 14.60 -14.90 -44.34
N LYS A 340 15.35 -15.21 -43.28
CA LYS A 340 16.34 -16.30 -43.27
C LYS A 340 15.69 -17.66 -43.49
N GLU A 341 14.54 -17.91 -42.84
CA GLU A 341 13.78 -19.15 -43.00
C GLU A 341 13.25 -19.31 -44.43
N ARG A 342 12.70 -18.23 -45.01
CA ARG A 342 12.27 -18.22 -46.40
C ARG A 342 13.43 -18.49 -47.36
N GLU A 343 14.59 -17.91 -47.11
CA GLU A 343 15.80 -18.17 -47.92
C GLU A 343 16.25 -19.63 -47.79
N ARG A 344 16.19 -20.20 -46.59
CA ARG A 344 16.50 -21.62 -46.36
C ARG A 344 15.54 -22.55 -47.11
N LEU A 345 14.24 -22.28 -47.07
CA LEU A 345 13.22 -23.01 -47.83
C LEU A 345 13.44 -22.89 -49.33
N LEU A 346 13.77 -21.70 -49.83
CA LEU A 346 14.07 -21.49 -51.25
C LEU A 346 15.30 -22.30 -51.70
N LYS A 347 16.37 -22.29 -50.90
CA LYS A 347 17.56 -23.13 -51.16
C LYS A 347 17.22 -24.63 -51.15
N GLN A 348 16.38 -25.07 -50.22
CA GLN A 348 15.92 -26.47 -50.17
C GLN A 348 15.14 -26.86 -51.44
N ILE A 349 14.24 -25.98 -51.90
CA ILE A 349 13.47 -26.20 -53.13
C ILE A 349 14.38 -26.20 -54.36
N GLU A 350 15.41 -25.34 -54.38
CA GLU A 350 16.37 -25.28 -55.48
C GLU A 350 17.21 -26.56 -55.58
N LEU A 351 17.65 -27.10 -54.44
CA LEU A 351 18.34 -28.39 -54.37
C LEU A 351 17.45 -29.55 -54.84
N ASP A 352 16.20 -29.65 -54.36
CA ASP A 352 15.24 -30.68 -54.83
C ASP A 352 14.96 -30.56 -56.34
N LYS A 353 14.81 -29.32 -56.86
CA LYS A 353 14.64 -29.08 -58.31
C LYS A 353 15.88 -29.41 -59.13
N ALA A 354 17.08 -29.20 -58.58
CA ALA A 354 18.34 -29.56 -59.24
C ALA A 354 18.50 -31.08 -59.28
N GLU A 355 18.20 -31.78 -58.19
CA GLU A 355 18.21 -33.23 -58.09
C GLU A 355 17.23 -33.87 -59.08
N ARG A 356 15.98 -33.39 -59.15
CA ARG A 356 15.00 -33.85 -60.15
C ARG A 356 15.44 -33.61 -61.59
N ARG A 357 16.14 -32.50 -61.87
CA ARG A 357 16.70 -32.21 -63.20
C ARG A 357 17.85 -33.14 -63.55
N ALA A 358 18.73 -33.46 -62.59
CA ALA A 358 19.82 -34.41 -62.78
C ALA A 358 19.31 -35.84 -62.99
N HIS A 359 18.14 -36.17 -62.42
CA HIS A 359 17.58 -37.51 -62.42
C HIS A 359 16.35 -37.70 -63.35
N ASN A 360 16.27 -36.92 -64.44
CA ASN A 360 15.22 -36.99 -65.49
C ASN A 360 13.77 -37.10 -64.94
N GLY A 361 13.48 -36.43 -63.82
CA GLY A 361 12.12 -36.35 -63.24
C GLY A 361 11.72 -37.49 -62.31
N VAL A 362 12.61 -38.44 -61.97
CA VAL A 362 12.32 -39.54 -61.01
C VAL A 362 13.10 -39.34 -59.72
N LEU A 363 12.41 -39.06 -58.61
CA LEU A 363 12.98 -38.92 -57.27
C LEU A 363 13.32 -40.29 -56.67
N ALA A 364 14.55 -40.47 -56.19
CA ALA A 364 14.97 -41.66 -55.48
C ALA A 364 14.30 -41.73 -54.09
N LYS A 365 13.89 -42.93 -53.68
CA LYS A 365 13.13 -43.19 -52.45
C LYS A 365 13.98 -43.01 -51.19
N ALA A 366 13.68 -41.95 -50.43
CA ALA A 366 13.81 -41.70 -48.99
C ALA A 366 15.03 -42.24 -48.19
N THR A 367 15.75 -41.32 -47.53
CA THR A 367 16.48 -41.54 -46.27
C THR A 367 16.13 -40.46 -45.23
N SER A 368 16.20 -40.85 -43.96
CA SER A 368 15.39 -40.44 -42.81
C SER A 368 16.10 -39.47 -41.82
N LEU A 369 15.48 -39.28 -40.64
CA LEU A 369 15.91 -38.70 -39.34
C LEU A 369 15.33 -37.30 -39.05
N GLU A 370 14.64 -36.99 -37.94
CA GLU A 370 14.24 -37.69 -36.71
C GLU A 370 13.12 -36.85 -36.04
N SER A 371 12.10 -37.48 -35.45
CA SER A 371 11.10 -36.83 -34.59
C SER A 371 10.86 -37.74 -33.38
N PRO A 372 10.90 -37.25 -32.13
CA PRO A 372 10.90 -38.11 -30.97
C PRO A 372 9.51 -38.68 -30.65
N GLU A 373 9.54 -40.00 -30.51
CA GLU A 373 8.68 -40.97 -29.82
C GLU A 373 7.52 -40.45 -28.94
N LEU A 374 6.31 -40.96 -29.25
CA LEU A 374 5.30 -41.30 -28.23
C LEU A 374 4.66 -42.65 -28.55
N VAL A 375 5.04 -43.64 -27.74
CA VAL A 375 4.33 -44.81 -27.18
C VAL A 375 3.05 -45.36 -27.83
N VAL A 376 3.06 -46.70 -27.95
CA VAL A 376 2.14 -47.65 -28.59
C VAL A 376 0.92 -48.03 -27.71
N ALA A 377 -0.26 -48.22 -28.33
CA ALA A 377 -1.29 -49.20 -27.95
C ALA A 377 -2.23 -49.53 -29.15
N PRO A 378 -2.92 -50.70 -29.19
CA PRO A 378 -2.98 -51.55 -30.38
C PRO A 378 -4.24 -51.47 -31.27
N SER A 379 -4.07 -52.06 -32.44
CA SER A 379 -4.93 -52.16 -33.63
C SER A 379 -6.22 -52.97 -33.51
N SER A 380 -7.27 -52.48 -34.17
CA SER A 380 -8.26 -53.19 -35.00
C SER A 380 -9.06 -52.10 -35.75
N SER A 381 -9.64 -52.21 -36.95
CA SER A 381 -9.70 -53.21 -38.02
C SER A 381 -10.29 -52.50 -39.26
N THR A 382 -9.80 -52.82 -40.46
CA THR A 382 -10.40 -52.60 -41.81
C THR A 382 -10.55 -51.16 -42.35
N PRO A 383 -10.41 -50.95 -43.68
CA PRO A 383 -10.09 -49.68 -44.31
C PRO A 383 -11.33 -48.96 -44.89
N PRO A 384 -11.22 -47.64 -45.17
CA PRO A 384 -11.78 -47.20 -46.43
C PRO A 384 -10.89 -46.24 -47.23
N LYS A 385 -10.95 -46.47 -48.54
CA LYS A 385 -10.86 -45.55 -49.67
C LYS A 385 -10.52 -44.08 -49.35
N ARG A 386 -9.46 -43.62 -50.03
CA ARG A 386 -9.19 -42.23 -50.37
C ARG A 386 -10.35 -41.61 -51.19
N PRO A 387 -10.75 -40.37 -50.87
CA PRO A 387 -11.01 -39.33 -51.87
C PRO A 387 -10.14 -38.09 -51.56
N SER A 388 -9.34 -37.58 -52.49
CA SER A 388 -9.68 -36.45 -53.37
C SER A 388 -10.51 -35.35 -52.68
N SER A 389 -9.87 -34.22 -52.39
CA SER A 389 -10.43 -32.86 -52.32
C SER A 389 -11.95 -32.73 -52.09
N ALA A 390 -12.37 -32.64 -50.84
CA ALA A 390 -13.66 -32.08 -50.44
C ALA A 390 -13.54 -31.56 -49.00
N GLU A 391 -14.10 -30.38 -48.75
CA GLU A 391 -14.28 -29.77 -47.44
C GLU A 391 -14.94 -30.76 -46.47
N SER A 392 -14.44 -30.85 -45.24
CA SER A 392 -15.17 -31.49 -44.15
C SER A 392 -16.37 -30.60 -43.78
N SER A 393 -17.50 -30.81 -44.44
CA SER A 393 -18.77 -30.16 -44.12
C SER A 393 -19.38 -30.75 -42.84
N ALA A 394 -18.73 -30.55 -41.69
CA ALA A 394 -19.42 -30.69 -40.42
C ALA A 394 -20.60 -29.72 -40.43
N SER A 395 -21.81 -30.21 -40.11
CA SER A 395 -23.02 -29.38 -40.14
C SER A 395 -22.80 -28.13 -39.28
N PRO A 396 -23.28 -26.93 -39.68
CA PRO A 396 -23.20 -25.73 -38.86
C PRO A 396 -23.65 -25.98 -37.40
N GLU A 397 -24.62 -26.85 -37.20
CA GLU A 397 -25.12 -27.29 -35.88
C GLU A 397 -24.07 -28.04 -35.05
N GLU A 398 -23.31 -28.94 -35.66
CA GLU A 398 -22.25 -29.69 -34.99
C GLU A 398 -21.07 -28.78 -34.64
N GLN A 399 -20.77 -27.81 -35.50
CA GLN A 399 -19.74 -26.81 -35.25
C GLN A 399 -20.11 -25.88 -34.09
N MET A 400 -21.39 -25.48 -33.99
CA MET A 400 -21.91 -24.75 -32.85
C MET A 400 -21.78 -25.56 -31.55
N GLN A 401 -22.20 -26.82 -31.55
CA GLN A 401 -22.14 -27.69 -30.37
C GLN A 401 -20.70 -27.95 -29.92
N SER A 402 -19.77 -28.19 -30.85
CA SER A 402 -18.35 -28.34 -30.57
C SER A 402 -17.76 -27.08 -29.93
N SER A 403 -18.14 -25.91 -30.45
CA SER A 403 -17.67 -24.63 -29.94
C SER A 403 -18.22 -24.32 -28.54
N ILE A 404 -19.49 -24.61 -28.28
CA ILE A 404 -20.10 -24.50 -26.94
C ILE A 404 -19.38 -25.43 -25.95
N SER A 405 -19.12 -26.68 -26.33
CA SER A 405 -18.43 -27.65 -25.47
C SER A 405 -17.02 -27.16 -25.10
N LYS A 406 -16.29 -26.56 -26.05
CA LYS A 406 -14.97 -25.94 -25.79
C LYS A 406 -15.08 -24.75 -24.84
N LEU A 407 -16.12 -23.91 -25.00
CA LEU A 407 -16.36 -22.77 -24.11
C LEU A 407 -16.74 -23.22 -22.69
N MET A 408 -17.45 -24.34 -22.53
CA MET A 408 -17.78 -24.91 -21.22
C MET A 408 -16.56 -25.40 -20.44
N ASN A 409 -15.48 -25.78 -21.13
CA ASN A 409 -14.22 -26.19 -20.47
C ASN A 409 -13.51 -25.02 -19.77
N TYR A 410 -13.83 -23.76 -20.10
CA TYR A 410 -13.28 -22.59 -19.42
C TYR A 410 -13.99 -22.33 -18.09
N ARG A 411 -13.62 -23.10 -17.07
CA ARG A 411 -14.21 -23.05 -15.72
C ARG A 411 -13.55 -22.05 -14.77
N VAL A 412 -12.28 -21.75 -14.99
CA VAL A 412 -11.50 -20.85 -14.12
C VAL A 412 -11.92 -19.40 -14.37
N GLY A 413 -12.26 -18.66 -13.32
CA GLY A 413 -12.57 -17.23 -13.40
C GLY A 413 -13.94 -16.86 -14.00
N GLY A 414 -14.79 -17.84 -14.35
CA GLY A 414 -16.12 -17.58 -14.93
C GLY A 414 -16.08 -17.04 -16.37
N ASP A 415 -14.92 -17.13 -17.04
CA ASP A 415 -14.73 -16.61 -18.40
C ASP A 415 -15.61 -17.35 -19.42
N GLY A 416 -15.77 -18.68 -19.28
CA GLY A 416 -16.66 -19.48 -20.13
C GLY A 416 -18.12 -19.06 -20.04
N LEU A 417 -18.63 -18.84 -18.80
CA LEU A 417 -20.00 -18.35 -18.59
C LEU A 417 -20.21 -16.96 -19.19
N THR A 418 -19.23 -16.08 -19.01
CA THR A 418 -19.25 -14.71 -19.55
C THR A 418 -19.27 -14.75 -21.08
N ALA A 419 -18.48 -15.64 -21.69
CA ALA A 419 -18.45 -15.84 -23.13
C ALA A 419 -19.80 -16.33 -23.67
N LEU A 420 -20.37 -17.37 -23.07
CA LEU A 420 -21.66 -17.94 -23.46
C LEU A 420 -22.80 -16.91 -23.36
N LYS A 421 -22.85 -16.15 -22.26
CA LYS A 421 -23.83 -15.05 -22.09
C LYS A 421 -23.64 -13.93 -23.12
N THR A 422 -22.40 -13.59 -23.43
CA THR A 422 -22.09 -12.55 -24.43
C THR A 422 -22.50 -13.00 -25.84
N LEU A 423 -22.23 -14.26 -26.20
CA LEU A 423 -22.70 -14.86 -27.45
C LEU A 423 -24.22 -14.91 -27.55
N LEU A 424 -24.91 -15.25 -26.44
CA LEU A 424 -26.37 -15.25 -26.37
C LEU A 424 -26.95 -13.86 -26.66
N VAL A 425 -26.33 -12.81 -26.13
CA VAL A 425 -26.73 -11.42 -26.39
C VAL A 425 -26.57 -11.06 -27.86
N TYR A 426 -25.48 -11.48 -28.52
CA TYR A 426 -25.30 -11.23 -29.95
C TYR A 426 -26.36 -11.94 -30.80
N VAL A 427 -26.61 -13.23 -30.56
CA VAL A 427 -27.63 -13.99 -31.28
C VAL A 427 -29.04 -13.43 -31.04
N THR A 428 -29.36 -13.10 -29.78
CA THR A 428 -30.68 -12.55 -29.40
C THR A 428 -30.92 -11.18 -30.02
N ASN A 429 -29.93 -10.29 -30.01
CA ASN A 429 -30.05 -8.98 -30.65
C ASN A 429 -30.29 -9.09 -32.16
N VAL A 430 -29.64 -10.04 -32.84
CA VAL A 430 -29.86 -10.28 -34.28
C VAL A 430 -31.25 -10.85 -34.56
N LEU A 431 -31.81 -11.66 -33.65
CA LEU A 431 -33.15 -12.22 -33.77
C LEU A 431 -34.26 -11.20 -33.49
N GLU A 432 -34.16 -10.45 -32.40
CA GLU A 432 -35.21 -9.54 -31.92
C GLU A 432 -35.20 -8.20 -32.64
N LYS A 433 -34.02 -7.69 -33.01
CA LYS A 433 -33.85 -6.39 -33.67
C LYS A 433 -33.54 -6.56 -35.15
N ALA A 434 -34.40 -7.33 -35.83
CA ALA A 434 -34.32 -7.62 -37.26
C ALA A 434 -34.19 -6.35 -38.14
N ASN A 435 -34.79 -5.24 -37.72
CA ASN A 435 -34.80 -3.97 -38.45
C ASN A 435 -33.50 -3.15 -38.31
N GLU A 436 -32.58 -3.51 -37.40
CA GLU A 436 -31.30 -2.83 -37.15
C GLU A 436 -30.09 -3.73 -37.49
N LEU A 437 -30.20 -4.50 -38.58
CA LEU A 437 -29.17 -5.48 -38.96
C LEU A 437 -27.81 -4.84 -39.27
N GLU A 438 -27.78 -3.60 -39.76
CA GLU A 438 -26.55 -2.86 -40.03
C GLU A 438 -25.71 -2.60 -38.76
N LYS A 439 -26.37 -2.58 -37.59
CA LYS A 439 -25.76 -2.31 -36.29
C LYS A 439 -25.46 -3.59 -35.51
N TYR A 440 -26.38 -4.55 -35.46
CA TYR A 440 -26.20 -5.79 -34.69
C TYR A 440 -25.64 -6.95 -35.50
N GLY A 441 -25.66 -6.87 -36.83
CA GLY A 441 -25.00 -7.80 -37.74
C GLY A 441 -23.50 -7.53 -37.91
N LYS A 442 -22.96 -6.46 -37.32
CA LYS A 442 -21.54 -6.12 -37.36
C LYS A 442 -20.94 -6.14 -35.95
N ILE A 443 -19.90 -6.94 -35.75
CA ILE A 443 -19.20 -7.07 -34.47
C ILE A 443 -17.75 -6.62 -34.67
N ASN A 444 -17.31 -5.61 -33.93
CA ASN A 444 -15.93 -5.14 -33.99
C ASN A 444 -15.00 -6.06 -33.19
N THR A 445 -14.11 -6.76 -33.89
CA THR A 445 -13.15 -7.70 -33.27
C THR A 445 -11.98 -7.01 -32.57
N GLY A 446 -11.68 -5.75 -32.91
CA GLY A 446 -10.65 -4.91 -32.28
C GLY A 446 -11.06 -4.35 -30.92
N ASN A 447 -12.35 -4.42 -30.54
CA ASN A 447 -12.80 -3.97 -29.23
C ASN A 447 -12.22 -4.84 -28.11
N ALA A 448 -11.49 -4.23 -27.18
CA ALA A 448 -10.86 -4.90 -26.05
C ALA A 448 -11.84 -5.73 -25.19
N ALA A 449 -13.09 -5.26 -25.04
CA ALA A 449 -14.12 -6.00 -24.29
C ALA A 449 -14.58 -7.27 -25.04
N PHE A 450 -14.74 -7.21 -26.36
CA PHE A 450 -15.06 -8.37 -27.18
C PHE A 450 -13.90 -9.36 -27.19
N LYS A 451 -12.68 -8.88 -27.37
CA LYS A 451 -11.47 -9.70 -27.37
C LYS A 451 -11.32 -10.47 -26.06
N LYS A 452 -11.50 -9.81 -24.90
CA LYS A 452 -11.40 -10.45 -23.58
C LYS A 452 -12.51 -11.48 -23.33
N ARG A 453 -13.76 -11.20 -23.74
CA ARG A 453 -14.92 -12.05 -23.39
C ARG A 453 -15.18 -13.19 -24.37
N VAL A 454 -14.84 -13.04 -25.65
CA VAL A 454 -15.20 -14.00 -26.71
C VAL A 454 -14.04 -14.21 -27.68
N GLY A 455 -13.35 -13.15 -28.10
CA GLY A 455 -12.35 -13.20 -29.16
C GLY A 455 -11.07 -13.97 -28.82
N SER A 456 -10.66 -14.02 -27.55
CA SER A 456 -9.46 -14.75 -27.10
C SER A 456 -9.74 -16.20 -26.70
N LEU A 457 -11.00 -16.61 -26.63
CA LEU A 457 -11.39 -17.93 -26.16
C LEU A 457 -11.56 -18.90 -27.33
N ILE A 458 -11.00 -20.10 -27.18
CA ILE A 458 -11.09 -21.16 -28.21
C ILE A 458 -12.54 -21.63 -28.28
N GLY A 459 -13.20 -21.33 -29.39
CA GLY A 459 -14.63 -21.62 -29.61
C GLY A 459 -15.48 -20.36 -29.82
N GLY A 460 -15.08 -19.19 -29.32
CA GLY A 460 -15.88 -17.97 -29.43
C GLY A 460 -16.08 -17.49 -30.88
N ILE A 461 -14.96 -17.28 -31.60
CA ILE A 461 -15.01 -16.88 -33.03
C ILE A 461 -15.52 -18.03 -33.90
N ALA A 462 -15.18 -19.28 -33.58
CA ALA A 462 -15.65 -20.46 -34.32
C ALA A 462 -17.17 -20.61 -34.25
N PHE A 463 -17.78 -20.34 -33.09
CA PHE A 463 -19.22 -20.30 -32.92
C PHE A 463 -19.86 -19.21 -33.78
N LEU A 464 -19.32 -17.98 -33.77
CA LEU A 464 -19.84 -16.88 -34.59
C LEU A 464 -19.77 -17.22 -36.09
N LYS A 465 -18.69 -17.85 -36.54
CA LYS A 465 -18.58 -18.34 -37.92
C LYS A 465 -19.62 -19.41 -38.26
N ALA A 466 -19.85 -20.37 -37.37
CA ALA A 466 -20.87 -21.41 -37.56
C ALA A 466 -22.30 -20.82 -37.63
N VAL A 467 -22.56 -19.72 -36.94
CA VAL A 467 -23.83 -18.98 -36.99
C VAL A 467 -23.99 -18.13 -38.25
N GLY A 468 -22.92 -17.88 -39.01
CA GLY A 468 -22.93 -17.13 -40.27
C GLY A 468 -22.21 -15.77 -40.26
N PHE A 469 -21.45 -15.46 -39.20
CA PHE A 469 -20.60 -14.27 -39.18
C PHE A 469 -19.27 -14.55 -39.89
N GLU A 470 -18.97 -13.79 -40.94
CA GLU A 470 -17.71 -13.88 -41.66
C GLU A 470 -16.81 -12.71 -41.31
N ARG A 471 -15.49 -12.96 -41.34
CA ARG A 471 -14.50 -11.91 -41.09
C ARG A 471 -14.28 -11.16 -42.40
N ASP A 472 -14.53 -9.87 -42.39
CA ASP A 472 -14.12 -9.00 -43.48
C ASP A 472 -12.58 -8.88 -43.44
N GLU A 473 -11.90 -9.09 -44.57
CA GLU A 473 -10.43 -8.99 -44.62
C GLU A 473 -9.96 -7.53 -44.68
N SER A 474 -10.86 -6.61 -45.07
CA SER A 474 -10.57 -5.19 -45.22
C SER A 474 -10.86 -4.37 -43.97
N THR A 475 -11.75 -4.85 -43.10
CA THR A 475 -12.12 -4.22 -41.83
C THR A 475 -12.00 -5.24 -40.70
N GLU A 476 -11.56 -4.87 -39.50
CA GLU A 476 -11.51 -5.80 -38.35
C GLU A 476 -12.91 -6.14 -37.78
N LEU A 477 -13.93 -6.21 -38.65
CA LEU A 477 -15.31 -6.48 -38.32
C LEU A 477 -15.70 -7.91 -38.73
N LEU A 478 -16.50 -8.55 -37.88
CA LEU A 478 -17.27 -9.74 -38.23
C LEU A 478 -18.64 -9.28 -38.72
N VAL A 479 -19.02 -9.64 -39.94
CA VAL A 479 -20.28 -9.25 -40.58
C VAL A 479 -21.13 -10.48 -40.82
N LEU A 480 -22.40 -10.43 -40.41
CA LEU A 480 -23.38 -11.47 -40.67
C LEU A 480 -23.80 -11.42 -42.14
N GLN A 481 -23.33 -12.36 -42.96
CA GLN A 481 -23.64 -12.41 -44.39
C GLN A 481 -24.96 -13.14 -44.67
N ASN A 482 -25.24 -14.21 -43.92
CA ASN A 482 -26.41 -15.06 -44.15
C ASN A 482 -27.26 -15.17 -42.87
N ARG A 483 -28.41 -14.48 -42.84
CA ARG A 483 -29.36 -14.53 -41.72
C ARG A 483 -30.28 -15.74 -41.87
N GLN A 484 -29.87 -16.86 -41.29
CA GLN A 484 -30.71 -18.06 -41.18
C GLN A 484 -31.45 -18.05 -39.83
N GLU A 485 -32.73 -17.65 -39.82
CA GLU A 485 -33.51 -17.51 -38.57
C GLU A 485 -33.64 -18.82 -37.79
N ASN A 486 -33.81 -19.95 -38.47
CA ASN A 486 -33.90 -21.27 -37.84
C ASN A 486 -32.59 -21.64 -37.12
N LEU A 487 -31.44 -21.36 -37.75
CA LEU A 487 -30.12 -21.62 -37.18
C LEU A 487 -29.84 -20.71 -35.98
N LEU A 488 -30.24 -19.44 -36.06
CA LEU A 488 -30.11 -18.48 -34.95
C LEU A 488 -30.98 -18.88 -33.75
N ARG A 489 -32.21 -19.37 -33.98
CA ARG A 489 -33.12 -19.89 -32.92
C ARG A 489 -32.55 -21.15 -32.26
N ASP A 490 -31.96 -22.05 -33.05
CA ASP A 490 -31.28 -23.24 -32.52
C ASP A 490 -30.04 -22.84 -31.70
N ALA A 491 -29.21 -21.94 -32.22
CA ALA A 491 -28.06 -21.37 -31.53
C ALA A 491 -28.45 -20.72 -30.17
N GLN A 492 -29.54 -19.96 -30.15
CA GLN A 492 -30.09 -19.34 -28.93
C GLN A 492 -30.46 -20.41 -27.89
N SER A 493 -31.19 -21.44 -28.32
CA SER A 493 -31.66 -22.53 -27.44
C SER A 493 -30.48 -23.33 -26.85
N ARG A 494 -29.46 -23.63 -27.67
CA ARG A 494 -28.25 -24.33 -27.22
C ARG A 494 -27.42 -23.52 -26.23
N LEU A 495 -27.26 -22.22 -26.49
CA LEU A 495 -26.55 -21.31 -25.57
C LEU A 495 -27.29 -21.19 -24.23
N GLN A 496 -28.62 -21.06 -24.23
CA GLN A 496 -29.42 -21.04 -23.01
C GLN A 496 -29.26 -22.32 -22.20
N ARG A 497 -29.37 -23.49 -22.85
CA ARG A 497 -29.14 -24.79 -22.21
C ARG A 497 -27.74 -24.89 -21.61
N ALA A 498 -26.71 -24.50 -22.36
CA ALA A 498 -25.33 -24.56 -21.89
C ALA A 498 -25.07 -23.60 -20.71
N ILE A 499 -25.70 -22.41 -20.70
CA ILE A 499 -25.61 -21.47 -19.57
C ILE A 499 -26.25 -22.08 -18.32
N THR A 500 -27.44 -22.67 -18.44
CA THR A 500 -28.11 -23.34 -17.32
C THR A 500 -27.29 -24.50 -16.78
N GLU A 501 -26.75 -25.35 -17.67
CA GLU A 501 -25.87 -26.46 -17.29
C GLU A 501 -24.60 -25.97 -16.59
N TYR A 502 -23.93 -24.95 -17.15
CA TYR A 502 -22.75 -24.36 -16.55
C TYR A 502 -23.04 -23.78 -15.15
N GLN A 503 -24.19 -23.16 -14.93
CA GLN A 503 -24.62 -22.65 -13.63
C GLN A 503 -24.97 -23.74 -12.62
N GLN A 504 -25.42 -24.91 -13.06
CA GLN A 504 -25.69 -26.07 -12.19
C GLN A 504 -24.42 -26.83 -11.82
N THR A 505 -23.35 -26.71 -12.61
CA THR A 505 -22.09 -27.44 -12.42
C THR A 505 -21.05 -26.65 -11.60
N GLN A 506 -21.31 -25.37 -11.33
CA GLN A 506 -20.55 -24.48 -10.45
C GLN A 506 -21.20 -24.46 -9.07
#